data_AF-A0A2U1S9N1-F1
#
_entry.id   AF-A0A2U1S9N1-F1
#
_cell.length_a   1.000
_cell.length_b   1.000
_cell.length_c   1.000
_cell.angle_alpha   90.00
_cell.angle_beta   90.00
_cell.angle_gamma   90.00
#
_symmetry.space_group_name_H-M   'P 1'
#
loop_
_entity.id
_entity.type
_entity.pdbx_description
1 polymer ?
#
loop_
_entity_poly.entity_id
_entity_poly.type
_entity_poly.pdbx_seq_one_letter_code
_entity_poly.pdbx_strand_id
1 'polypeptide(L)'
;MKTKFCPNCGNEIPLNEDICRYCLKDTADTSFLSTNSGQYQYSLKTFKPEKSSKINPQVKETRKNIKKYSEGIPIRRILLLMIVTCGLYVIYWFYRSSKFTKENGKNVNPILRTVLFFIPIVNLVAIYLLFYDIKNIVKTKDISFNVPINFVLFIFGYLLSLWSIINIQEAMNEYYRLNNPNLIEKRNFTTSEKVVMVIFILIYAIIILSILCLIFMFI
;
A
#
# COMPACT_ATOMS: atom_id res chain seq x y z
N MET A 1 -0.03 -45.39 -12.89
CA MET A 1 -0.57 -44.16 -13.54
C MET A 1 0.60 -43.44 -14.17
N LYS A 2 0.48 -42.92 -15.40
CA LYS A 2 1.59 -42.18 -16.02
C LYS A 2 1.63 -40.73 -15.47
N THR A 3 2.80 -40.26 -15.07
CA THR A 3 3.04 -38.92 -14.50
C THR A 3 3.99 -38.10 -15.38
N LYS A 4 3.94 -36.78 -15.26
CA LYS A 4 4.84 -35.81 -15.90
C LYS A 4 5.32 -34.79 -14.85
N PHE A 5 6.48 -34.18 -15.06
CA PHE A 5 6.94 -33.09 -14.19
C PHE A 5 6.36 -31.74 -14.67
N CYS A 6 5.94 -30.90 -13.74
CA CYS A 6 5.46 -29.55 -14.06
C CYS A 6 6.63 -28.66 -14.53
N PRO A 7 6.57 -28.05 -15.73
CA PRO A 7 7.67 -27.23 -16.26
C PRO A 7 7.87 -25.92 -15.50
N ASN A 8 6.86 -25.48 -14.73
CA ASN A 8 6.90 -24.20 -14.02
C ASN A 8 7.30 -24.30 -12.53
N CYS A 9 7.17 -25.47 -11.90
CA CYS A 9 7.53 -25.64 -10.48
C CYS A 9 8.28 -26.94 -10.14
N GLY A 10 8.47 -27.85 -11.10
CA GLY A 10 9.26 -29.06 -10.92
C GLY A 10 8.58 -30.19 -10.13
N ASN A 11 7.33 -30.04 -9.69
CA ASN A 11 6.61 -31.10 -8.98
C ASN A 11 5.99 -32.13 -9.94
N GLU A 12 5.92 -33.40 -9.51
CA GLU A 12 5.26 -34.47 -10.26
C GLU A 12 3.74 -34.30 -10.29
N ILE A 13 3.15 -34.44 -11.48
CA ILE A 13 1.71 -34.31 -11.73
C ILE A 13 1.20 -35.42 -12.67
N PRO A 14 -0.11 -35.74 -12.66
CA PRO A 14 -0.72 -36.67 -13.60
C PRO A 14 -0.62 -36.20 -15.06
N LEU A 15 -0.52 -37.14 -16.01
CA LEU A 15 -0.34 -36.78 -17.44
C LEU A 15 -1.49 -35.94 -18.02
N ASN A 16 -2.72 -36.17 -17.55
CA ASN A 16 -3.96 -35.53 -18.04
C ASN A 16 -4.32 -34.24 -17.28
N GLU A 17 -3.36 -33.64 -16.57
CA GLU A 17 -3.57 -32.44 -15.79
C GLU A 17 -2.95 -31.24 -16.51
N ASP A 18 -3.81 -30.32 -16.97
CA ASP A 18 -3.42 -29.13 -17.70
C ASP A 18 -2.97 -28.00 -16.75
N ILE A 19 -3.41 -28.01 -15.49
CA ILE A 19 -3.09 -26.98 -14.49
C ILE A 19 -2.39 -27.62 -13.29
N CYS A 20 -1.19 -27.14 -12.96
CA CYS A 20 -0.43 -27.68 -11.84
C CYS A 20 -1.08 -27.30 -10.49
N ARG A 21 -1.39 -28.31 -9.65
CA ARG A 21 -1.99 -28.10 -8.32
C ARG A 21 -1.09 -27.37 -7.32
N TYR A 22 0.22 -27.38 -7.54
CA TYR A 22 1.19 -26.78 -6.62
C TYR A 22 1.47 -25.30 -6.93
N CYS A 23 1.56 -24.93 -8.21
CA CYS A 23 1.88 -23.55 -8.61
C CYS A 23 0.75 -22.82 -9.36
N LEU A 24 -0.36 -23.52 -9.64
CA LEU A 24 -1.57 -22.98 -10.26
C LEU A 24 -1.36 -22.38 -11.66
N LYS A 25 -0.24 -22.69 -12.31
CA LYS A 25 0.05 -22.33 -13.70
C LYS A 25 -0.29 -23.49 -14.65
N ASP A 26 -0.61 -23.13 -15.88
CA ASP A 26 -0.84 -24.07 -16.97
C ASP A 26 0.47 -24.81 -17.30
N THR A 27 0.36 -26.12 -17.52
CA THR A 27 1.48 -27.00 -17.85
C THR A 27 1.95 -26.82 -19.29
N ALA A 28 1.17 -26.15 -20.14
CA ALA A 28 1.55 -25.74 -21.49
C ALA A 28 2.22 -24.34 -21.52
N ASP A 29 2.14 -23.57 -20.44
CA ASP A 29 2.70 -22.22 -20.38
C ASP A 29 4.20 -22.28 -20.02
N THR A 30 5.03 -22.40 -21.06
CA THR A 30 6.51 -22.48 -20.99
C THR A 30 7.18 -21.10 -20.88
N SER A 31 6.44 -20.05 -20.54
CA SER A 31 6.89 -18.65 -20.50
C SER A 31 8.04 -18.33 -19.54
N PHE A 32 8.59 -19.32 -18.83
CA PHE A 32 9.73 -19.16 -17.92
C PHE A 32 10.91 -20.11 -18.18
N LEU A 33 10.95 -20.82 -19.32
CA LEU A 33 12.20 -21.43 -19.77
C LEU A 33 13.07 -20.37 -20.47
N SER A 34 13.73 -19.54 -19.67
CA SER A 34 14.94 -18.84 -20.09
C SER A 34 15.88 -18.69 -18.90
N THR A 35 16.93 -19.48 -18.99
CA THR A 35 18.15 -19.51 -18.22
C THR A 35 18.82 -18.13 -18.18
N ASN A 36 19.28 -17.77 -16.99
CA ASN A 36 20.36 -16.83 -16.63
C ASN A 36 20.92 -15.93 -17.74
N SER A 37 20.59 -14.63 -17.68
CA SER A 37 21.50 -13.47 -17.69
C SER A 37 20.74 -12.21 -18.13
N GLY A 38 21.11 -11.07 -17.54
CA GLY A 38 20.25 -9.90 -17.39
C GLY A 38 19.92 -9.09 -18.66
N GLN A 39 19.18 -8.01 -18.39
CA GLN A 39 18.67 -6.95 -19.26
C GLN A 39 17.25 -7.17 -19.79
N TYR A 40 16.29 -6.48 -19.16
CA TYR A 40 14.92 -6.39 -19.64
C TYR A 40 14.58 -4.96 -20.04
N GLN A 41 14.54 -4.70 -21.36
CA GLN A 41 13.63 -3.73 -21.95
C GLN A 41 12.34 -4.47 -22.32
N TYR A 42 11.17 -3.95 -21.95
CA TYR A 42 9.89 -4.51 -22.38
C TYR A 42 9.12 -3.54 -23.27
N SER A 43 8.85 -3.99 -24.50
CA SER A 43 7.85 -3.45 -25.41
C SER A 43 6.51 -4.15 -25.15
N LEU A 44 5.46 -3.35 -24.94
CA LEU A 44 4.10 -3.79 -24.61
C LEU A 44 3.35 -4.12 -25.92
N LYS A 45 3.16 -5.39 -26.26
CA LYS A 45 2.16 -5.79 -27.27
C LYS A 45 0.88 -6.28 -26.57
N THR A 46 -0.16 -5.48 -26.73
CA THR A 46 -1.52 -5.71 -26.25
C THR A 46 -2.19 -6.84 -27.03
N PHE A 47 -2.69 -7.88 -26.34
CA PHE A 47 -3.61 -8.86 -26.92
C PHE A 47 -4.99 -8.76 -26.25
N LYS A 48 -6.02 -8.49 -27.07
CA LYS A 48 -7.44 -8.43 -26.67
C LYS A 48 -7.97 -9.83 -26.34
N PRO A 49 -8.89 -10.00 -25.38
CA PRO A 49 -9.51 -11.29 -25.14
C PRO A 49 -10.72 -11.54 -26.07
N GLU A 50 -10.72 -12.68 -26.74
CA GLU A 50 -11.87 -13.20 -27.50
C GLU A 50 -12.69 -14.20 -26.64
N LYS A 51 -13.96 -14.37 -27.03
CA LYS A 51 -15.09 -14.84 -26.23
C LYS A 51 -15.14 -16.34 -25.95
N SER A 52 -15.66 -16.62 -24.75
CA SER A 52 -16.52 -17.73 -24.32
C SER A 52 -15.97 -19.16 -24.23
N SER A 53 -15.86 -19.62 -22.97
CA SER A 53 -16.24 -20.97 -22.55
C SER A 53 -16.89 -20.87 -21.16
N LYS A 54 -17.96 -21.63 -20.94
CA LYS A 54 -18.94 -21.49 -19.86
C LYS A 54 -18.28 -21.60 -18.47
N ILE A 55 -18.26 -20.50 -17.72
CA ILE A 55 -17.72 -20.45 -16.35
C ILE A 55 -18.81 -20.87 -15.36
N ASN A 56 -18.53 -21.95 -14.62
CA ASN A 56 -19.31 -22.45 -13.49
C ASN A 56 -19.54 -21.33 -12.43
N PRO A 57 -20.77 -21.05 -11.95
CA PRO A 57 -21.06 -19.93 -11.05
C PRO A 57 -20.20 -19.89 -9.77
N GLN A 58 -19.81 -21.05 -9.24
CA GLN A 58 -18.91 -21.21 -8.09
C GLN A 58 -17.50 -20.61 -8.31
N VAL A 59 -16.99 -20.64 -9.55
CA VAL A 59 -15.67 -20.07 -9.90
C VAL A 59 -15.73 -18.54 -10.07
N LYS A 60 -16.92 -18.00 -10.35
CA LYS A 60 -17.15 -16.56 -10.55
C LYS A 60 -17.08 -15.79 -9.24
N GLU A 61 -17.47 -16.42 -8.14
CA GLU A 61 -17.48 -15.83 -6.80
C GLU A 61 -16.07 -15.84 -6.17
N THR A 62 -15.30 -16.91 -6.36
CA THR A 62 -13.91 -17.02 -5.88
C THR A 62 -12.97 -16.01 -6.57
N ARG A 63 -13.21 -15.69 -7.86
CA ARG A 63 -12.43 -14.65 -8.57
C ARG A 63 -12.66 -13.23 -8.05
N LYS A 64 -13.80 -12.96 -7.41
CA LYS A 64 -14.14 -11.61 -6.91
C LYS A 64 -13.33 -11.22 -5.68
N ASN A 65 -12.79 -12.19 -4.95
CA ASN A 65 -12.08 -11.99 -3.68
C ASN A 65 -10.57 -12.33 -3.74
N ILE A 66 -9.98 -12.51 -4.92
CA ILE A 66 -8.52 -12.60 -5.01
C ILE A 66 -7.96 -11.18 -4.85
N LYS A 67 -7.47 -10.89 -3.65
CA LYS A 67 -6.80 -9.63 -3.34
C LYS A 67 -5.59 -9.52 -4.28
N LYS A 68 -5.65 -8.61 -5.26
CA LYS A 68 -4.58 -8.43 -6.26
C LYS A 68 -3.47 -7.50 -5.78
N TYR A 69 -3.81 -6.60 -4.85
CA TYR A 69 -2.92 -5.54 -4.41
C TYR A 69 -2.58 -5.68 -2.94
N SER A 70 -1.32 -5.39 -2.62
CA SER A 70 -0.84 -5.24 -1.25
C SER A 70 -1.51 -4.03 -0.59
N GLU A 71 -1.70 -4.10 0.72
CA GLU A 71 -2.16 -2.98 1.53
C GLU A 71 -1.03 -1.97 1.84
N GLY A 72 0.21 -2.28 1.46
CA GLY A 72 1.31 -1.31 1.49
C GLY A 72 1.04 -0.09 0.61
N ILE A 73 1.60 1.06 1.00
CA ILE A 73 1.50 2.32 0.24
C ILE A 73 2.87 2.70 -0.27
N PRO A 74 3.06 2.86 -1.59
CA PRO A 74 4.34 3.29 -2.12
C PRO A 74 4.71 4.69 -1.58
N ILE A 75 5.96 4.87 -1.15
CA ILE A 75 6.44 6.09 -0.48
C ILE A 75 6.21 7.35 -1.31
N ARG A 76 6.46 7.29 -2.63
CA ARG A 76 6.20 8.39 -3.57
C ARG A 76 4.75 8.90 -3.54
N ARG A 77 3.79 8.03 -3.25
CA ARG A 77 2.37 8.37 -3.19
C ARG A 77 2.03 9.13 -1.92
N ILE A 78 2.64 8.73 -0.79
CA ILE A 78 2.51 9.48 0.47
C ILE A 78 3.14 10.85 0.34
N LEU A 79 4.35 10.94 -0.20
CA LEU A 79 5.03 12.22 -0.41
C LEU A 79 4.18 13.19 -1.22
N LEU A 80 3.62 12.74 -2.36
CA LEU A 80 2.76 13.58 -3.19
C LEU A 80 1.49 14.02 -2.42
N LEU A 81 0.83 13.10 -1.71
CA LEU A 81 -0.37 13.43 -0.94
C LEU A 81 -0.07 14.38 0.22
N MET A 82 1.08 14.25 0.88
CA MET A 82 1.51 15.19 1.91
C MET A 82 1.72 16.59 1.34
N ILE A 83 2.41 16.72 0.21
CA ILE A 83 2.64 18.02 -0.45
C ILE A 83 1.31 18.64 -0.91
N VAL A 84 0.48 17.87 -1.62
CA VAL A 84 -0.79 18.35 -2.18
C VAL A 84 -1.82 18.68 -1.10
N THR A 85 -1.68 18.16 0.12
CA THR A 85 -2.60 18.50 1.22
C THR A 85 -1.96 19.42 2.27
N CYS A 86 -0.75 19.94 2.00
CA CYS A 86 0.09 20.67 2.97
C CYS A 86 0.14 19.99 4.35
N GLY A 87 0.27 18.66 4.36
CA GLY A 87 0.38 17.88 5.58
C GLY A 87 -0.92 17.35 6.16
N LEU A 88 -2.08 17.81 5.71
CA LEU A 88 -3.37 17.33 6.26
C LEU A 88 -3.59 15.84 5.99
N TYR A 89 -2.94 15.26 4.98
CA TYR A 89 -2.91 13.82 4.76
C TYR A 89 -2.34 13.03 5.96
N VAL A 90 -1.61 13.65 6.89
CA VAL A 90 -1.14 13.01 8.13
C VAL A 90 -2.28 12.44 8.97
N ILE A 91 -3.45 13.08 8.97
CA ILE A 91 -4.62 12.63 9.72
C ILE A 91 -5.13 11.30 9.15
N TYR A 92 -5.24 11.23 7.82
CA TYR A 92 -5.64 9.99 7.15
C TYR A 92 -4.59 8.89 7.29
N TRP A 93 -3.30 9.24 7.19
CA TRP A 93 -2.21 8.31 7.43
C TRP A 93 -2.28 7.74 8.85
N PHE A 94 -2.50 8.57 9.85
CA PHE A 94 -2.65 8.17 11.25
C PHE A 94 -3.82 7.20 11.46
N TYR A 95 -4.98 7.49 10.86
CA TYR A 95 -6.13 6.60 10.87
C TYR A 95 -5.80 5.24 10.26
N ARG A 96 -5.18 5.22 9.08
CA ARG A 96 -4.83 3.97 8.37
C ARG A 96 -3.78 3.15 9.13
N SER A 97 -2.77 3.81 9.70
CA SER A 97 -1.77 3.17 10.56
C SER A 97 -2.40 2.60 11.82
N SER A 98 -3.40 3.27 12.40
CA SER A 98 -4.18 2.73 13.52
C SER A 98 -5.06 1.54 13.11
N LYS A 99 -5.56 1.52 11.87
CA LYS A 99 -6.27 0.37 11.31
C LYS A 99 -5.35 -0.82 11.14
N PHE A 100 -4.12 -0.60 10.65
CA PHE A 100 -3.09 -1.62 10.57
C PHE A 100 -2.83 -2.26 11.94
N THR A 101 -2.70 -1.48 13.01
CA THR A 101 -2.48 -2.06 14.34
C THR A 101 -3.66 -2.88 14.82
N LYS A 102 -4.90 -2.43 14.56
CA LYS A 102 -6.13 -3.20 14.86
C LYS A 102 -6.21 -4.51 14.08
N GLU A 103 -5.93 -4.48 12.78
CA GLU A 103 -5.96 -5.67 11.90
C GLU A 103 -4.90 -6.71 12.31
N ASN A 104 -3.82 -6.27 12.96
CA ASN A 104 -2.76 -7.12 13.49
C ASN A 104 -2.89 -7.41 15.00
N GLY A 105 -4.12 -7.40 15.52
CA GLY A 105 -4.43 -7.95 16.85
C GLY A 105 -4.31 -6.98 18.03
N LYS A 106 -4.12 -5.68 17.80
CA LYS A 106 -4.20 -4.68 18.88
C LYS A 106 -5.65 -4.30 19.17
N ASN A 107 -6.02 -4.28 20.44
CA ASN A 107 -7.34 -3.85 20.91
C ASN A 107 -7.46 -2.31 20.91
N VAL A 108 -7.36 -1.71 19.73
CA VAL A 108 -7.45 -0.26 19.54
C VAL A 108 -8.64 0.08 18.65
N ASN A 109 -9.26 1.24 18.89
CA ASN A 109 -10.26 1.80 18.00
C ASN A 109 -9.60 2.88 17.11
N PRO A 110 -9.44 2.64 15.79
CA PRO A 110 -8.76 3.56 14.88
C PRO A 110 -9.42 4.94 14.81
N ILE A 111 -10.76 4.97 14.86
CA ILE A 111 -11.54 6.22 14.80
C ILE A 111 -11.28 7.01 16.08
N LEU A 112 -11.43 6.37 17.24
CA LEU A 112 -11.17 7.01 18.53
C LEU A 112 -9.74 7.56 18.59
N ARG A 113 -8.73 6.76 18.21
CA ARG A 113 -7.34 7.21 18.19
C ARG A 113 -7.15 8.45 17.31
N THR A 114 -7.82 8.49 16.15
CA THR A 114 -7.77 9.62 15.22
C THR A 114 -8.49 10.85 15.77
N VAL A 115 -9.58 10.69 16.52
CA VAL A 115 -10.24 11.81 17.20
C VAL A 115 -9.32 12.38 18.29
N LEU A 116 -8.64 11.52 19.05
CA LEU A 116 -7.67 11.93 20.07
C LEU A 116 -6.48 12.71 19.49
N PHE A 117 -6.16 12.53 18.21
CA PHE A 117 -5.10 13.27 17.51
C PHE A 117 -5.35 14.79 17.45
N PHE A 118 -6.60 15.23 17.56
CA PHE A 118 -6.93 16.66 17.55
C PHE A 118 -6.77 17.35 18.91
N ILE A 119 -6.53 16.59 19.98
CA ILE A 119 -6.36 17.12 21.34
C ILE A 119 -4.86 17.29 21.61
N PRO A 120 -4.31 18.50 21.81
CA PRO A 120 -2.87 18.77 21.73
C PRO A 120 -1.95 17.92 22.62
N ILE A 121 -2.33 17.63 23.86
CA ILE A 121 -1.49 16.81 24.77
C ILE A 121 -1.74 15.32 24.54
N VAL A 122 -3.01 14.97 24.30
CA VAL A 122 -3.42 13.58 24.08
C VAL A 122 -2.94 13.06 22.72
N ASN A 123 -2.74 13.94 21.75
CA ASN A 123 -2.21 13.57 20.44
C ASN A 123 -0.79 13.02 20.53
N LEU A 124 0.05 13.58 21.40
CA LEU A 124 1.43 13.15 21.59
C LEU A 124 1.45 11.73 22.14
N VAL A 125 0.60 11.46 23.13
CA VAL A 125 0.40 10.11 23.67
C VAL A 125 -0.14 9.17 22.60
N ALA A 126 -1.14 9.58 21.82
CA ALA A 126 -1.75 8.77 20.77
C ALA A 126 -0.74 8.39 19.66
N ILE A 127 0.14 9.32 19.28
CA ILE A 127 1.24 9.15 18.32
C ILE A 127 2.30 8.21 18.87
N TYR A 128 2.77 8.45 20.09
CA TYR A 128 3.79 7.59 20.71
C TYR A 128 3.30 6.15 20.81
N LEU A 129 2.08 5.96 21.31
CA LEU A 129 1.46 4.63 21.38
C LEU A 129 1.34 4.01 19.98
N LEU A 130 1.05 4.79 18.93
CA LEU A 130 0.91 4.26 17.58
C LEU A 130 2.24 3.71 17.08
N PHE A 131 3.31 4.49 17.27
CA PHE A 131 4.66 4.09 16.85
C PHE A 131 5.13 2.86 17.63
N TYR A 132 4.83 2.81 18.93
CA TYR A 132 5.10 1.66 19.77
C TYR A 132 4.35 0.40 19.33
N ASP A 133 3.04 0.51 19.04
CA ASP A 133 2.23 -0.60 18.54
C ASP A 133 2.78 -1.14 17.22
N ILE A 134 3.07 -0.26 16.27
CA ILE A 134 3.63 -0.63 14.97
C ILE A 134 4.98 -1.32 15.17
N LYS A 135 5.88 -0.78 16.00
CA LYS A 135 7.17 -1.41 16.32
C LYS A 135 6.98 -2.84 16.81
N ASN A 136 6.06 -3.06 17.74
CA ASN A 136 5.83 -4.39 18.29
C ASN A 136 5.30 -5.37 17.23
N ILE A 137 4.47 -4.90 16.30
CA ILE A 137 3.95 -5.73 15.20
C ILE A 137 5.06 -6.06 14.21
N VAL A 138 5.79 -5.06 13.70
CA VAL A 138 6.80 -5.29 12.66
C VAL A 138 8.04 -6.04 13.18
N LYS A 139 8.34 -5.93 14.48
CA LYS A 139 9.41 -6.70 15.14
C LYS A 139 9.18 -8.21 15.07
N THR A 140 7.93 -8.68 14.91
CA THR A 140 7.62 -10.11 14.68
C THR A 140 8.22 -10.66 13.39
N LYS A 141 8.65 -9.78 12.47
CA LYS A 141 9.28 -10.09 11.19
C LYS A 141 10.72 -9.61 11.11
N ASP A 142 11.36 -9.38 12.26
CA ASP A 142 12.73 -8.87 12.37
C ASP A 142 12.94 -7.47 11.74
N ILE A 143 11.86 -6.73 11.54
CA ILE A 143 11.91 -5.33 11.08
C ILE A 143 12.08 -4.45 12.33
N SER A 144 13.08 -3.58 12.31
CA SER A 144 13.38 -2.71 13.45
C SER A 144 13.40 -1.24 13.05
N PHE A 145 12.88 -0.40 13.93
CA PHE A 145 13.03 1.06 13.85
C PHE A 145 13.02 1.67 15.26
N ASN A 146 13.59 2.87 15.39
CA ASN A 146 13.74 3.55 16.68
C ASN A 146 12.52 4.44 16.99
N VAL A 147 11.65 4.00 17.90
CA VAL A 147 10.43 4.74 18.27
C VAL A 147 10.75 6.10 18.91
N PRO A 148 11.60 6.22 19.95
CA PRO A 148 11.95 7.51 20.54
C PRO A 148 12.45 8.55 19.52
N ILE A 149 13.36 8.15 18.63
CA ILE A 149 13.90 9.06 17.60
C ILE A 149 12.80 9.52 16.64
N ASN A 150 12.00 8.58 16.11
CA ASN A 150 10.92 8.93 15.19
C ASN A 150 9.84 9.80 15.86
N PHE A 151 9.57 9.58 17.16
CA PHE A 151 8.65 10.41 17.93
C PHE A 151 9.15 11.84 18.09
N VAL A 152 10.42 12.02 18.48
CA VAL A 152 11.06 13.34 18.58
C VAL A 152 11.03 14.03 17.22
N LEU A 153 11.48 13.38 16.15
CA LEU A 153 11.45 13.94 14.79
C LEU A 153 10.03 14.35 14.35
N PHE A 154 9.00 13.62 14.80
CA PHE A 154 7.61 13.97 14.48
C PHE A 154 7.16 15.29 15.12
N ILE A 155 7.64 15.60 16.33
CA ILE A 155 7.28 16.81 17.08
C ILE A 155 7.97 18.06 16.51
N PHE A 156 9.23 17.94 16.07
CA PHE A 156 10.09 19.08 15.72
C PHE A 156 9.79 19.74 14.35
N GLY A 157 8.61 19.49 13.76
CA GLY A 157 8.07 20.28 12.65
C GLY A 157 7.76 19.50 11.37
N TYR A 158 7.21 20.22 10.38
CA TYR A 158 6.61 19.63 9.18
C TYR A 158 7.60 18.74 8.39
N LEU A 159 8.80 19.23 8.08
CA LEU A 159 9.78 18.48 7.30
C LEU A 159 10.33 17.26 8.05
N LEU A 160 10.58 17.38 9.36
CA LEU A 160 11.08 16.27 10.18
C LEU A 160 9.99 15.22 10.42
N SER A 161 8.73 15.63 10.53
CA SER A 161 7.60 14.70 10.64
C SER A 161 7.43 13.82 9.40
N LEU A 162 7.75 14.34 8.20
CA LEU A 162 7.74 13.55 6.96
C LEU A 162 8.75 12.41 7.02
N TRP A 163 9.94 12.63 7.57
CA TRP A 163 10.94 11.57 7.75
C TRP A 163 10.39 10.43 8.61
N SER A 164 9.77 10.78 9.76
CA SER A 164 9.16 9.77 10.64
C SER A 164 8.05 8.98 9.95
N ILE A 165 7.20 9.65 9.18
CA ILE A 165 6.11 9.01 8.44
C ILE A 165 6.65 8.06 7.38
N ILE A 166 7.69 8.46 6.65
CA ILE A 166 8.33 7.62 5.63
C ILE A 166 8.94 6.38 6.26
N ASN A 167 9.75 6.54 7.31
CA ASN A 167 10.43 5.43 7.98
C ASN A 167 9.44 4.39 8.53
N ILE A 168 8.38 4.86 9.19
CA ILE A 168 7.33 3.98 9.73
C ILE A 168 6.52 3.34 8.59
N GLN A 169 6.23 4.08 7.52
CA GLN A 169 5.56 3.51 6.35
C GLN A 169 6.42 2.43 5.69
N GLU A 170 7.72 2.62 5.56
CA GLU A 170 8.64 1.62 5.00
C GLU A 170 8.61 0.34 5.83
N ALA A 171 8.67 0.45 7.15
CA ALA A 171 8.54 -0.71 8.05
C ALA A 171 7.20 -1.45 7.88
N MET A 172 6.09 -0.71 7.74
CA MET A 172 4.77 -1.31 7.46
C MET A 172 4.70 -1.95 6.07
N ASN A 173 5.28 -1.32 5.06
CA ASN A 173 5.31 -1.84 3.69
C ASN A 173 6.11 -3.14 3.61
N GLU A 174 7.26 -3.18 4.30
CA GLU A 174 8.07 -4.39 4.40
C GLU A 174 7.32 -5.50 5.11
N TYR A 175 6.61 -5.20 6.20
CA TYR A 175 5.73 -6.15 6.86
C TYR A 175 4.69 -6.74 5.89
N TYR A 176 4.02 -5.90 5.10
CA TYR A 176 3.08 -6.37 4.09
C TYR A 176 3.73 -7.21 2.98
N ARG A 177 4.93 -6.85 2.55
CA ARG A 177 5.72 -7.58 1.54
C ARG A 177 6.08 -8.97 2.03
N LEU A 178 6.49 -9.11 3.30
CA LEU A 178 6.85 -10.40 3.90
C LEU A 178 5.61 -11.27 4.15
N ASN A 179 4.47 -10.68 4.52
CA ASN A 179 3.23 -11.44 4.73
C ASN A 179 2.55 -11.86 3.43
N ASN A 180 2.70 -11.08 2.35
CA ASN A 180 2.01 -11.31 1.09
C ASN A 180 2.94 -11.07 -0.11
N PRO A 181 3.97 -11.91 -0.33
CA PRO A 181 5.00 -11.67 -1.33
C PRO A 181 4.46 -11.65 -2.77
N ASN A 182 3.33 -12.32 -3.03
CA ASN A 182 2.71 -12.38 -4.36
C ASN A 182 1.86 -11.14 -4.69
N LEU A 183 1.66 -10.23 -3.73
CA LEU A 183 0.82 -9.05 -3.94
C LEU A 183 1.66 -7.85 -4.36
N ILE A 184 1.26 -7.23 -5.47
CA ILE A 184 1.91 -6.02 -5.97
C ILE A 184 1.37 -4.77 -5.27
N GLU A 185 2.22 -3.77 -5.07
CA GLU A 185 1.78 -2.48 -4.55
C GLU A 185 0.88 -1.75 -5.54
N LYS A 186 -0.20 -1.15 -5.02
CA LYS A 186 -1.10 -0.34 -5.83
C LYS A 186 -0.44 1.00 -6.18
N ARG A 187 0.05 1.10 -7.42
CA ARG A 187 0.70 2.32 -7.96
C ARG A 187 -0.28 3.46 -8.27
N ASN A 188 -1.53 3.14 -8.55
CA ASN A 188 -2.55 4.13 -8.90
C ASN A 188 -3.24 4.70 -7.66
N PHE A 189 -3.51 6.00 -7.68
CA PHE A 189 -4.32 6.66 -6.67
C PHE A 189 -5.73 6.04 -6.58
N THR A 190 -6.27 5.98 -5.37
CA THR A 190 -7.67 5.58 -5.17
C THR A 190 -8.59 6.72 -5.60
N THR A 191 -9.86 6.41 -5.85
CA THR A 191 -10.86 7.44 -6.16
C THR A 191 -10.93 8.48 -5.05
N SER A 192 -10.93 8.06 -3.78
CA SER A 192 -10.94 8.95 -2.63
C SER A 192 -9.73 9.88 -2.59
N GLU A 193 -8.53 9.39 -2.90
CA GLU A 193 -7.33 10.24 -2.95
C GLU A 193 -7.38 11.24 -4.10
N LYS A 194 -7.87 10.84 -5.27
CA LYS A 194 -8.04 11.76 -6.40
C LYS A 194 -9.01 12.88 -6.05
N VAL A 195 -10.14 12.54 -5.42
CA VAL A 195 -11.14 13.51 -4.96
C VAL A 195 -10.50 14.47 -3.95
N VAL A 196 -9.77 13.97 -2.96
CA VAL A 196 -9.07 14.81 -1.98
C VAL A 196 -8.07 15.75 -2.67
N MET A 197 -7.24 15.24 -3.58
CA MET A 197 -6.27 16.07 -4.31
C MET A 197 -6.96 17.20 -5.08
N VAL A 198 -8.05 16.92 -5.81
CA VAL A 198 -8.80 17.94 -6.56
C VAL A 198 -9.37 19.01 -5.64
N ILE A 199 -9.97 18.61 -4.51
CA ILE A 199 -10.53 19.54 -3.52
C ILE A 199 -9.45 20.49 -3.00
N PHE A 200 -8.29 19.97 -2.59
CA PHE A 200 -7.20 20.80 -2.07
C PHE A 200 -6.63 21.74 -3.14
N ILE A 201 -6.46 21.27 -4.37
CA ILE A 201 -6.02 22.12 -5.49
C ILE A 201 -6.98 23.29 -5.71
N LEU A 202 -8.30 23.05 -5.68
CA LEU A 202 -9.30 24.12 -5.83
C LEU A 202 -9.27 25.10 -4.65
N ILE A 203 -9.13 24.61 -3.42
CA ILE A 203 -8.98 25.46 -2.23
C ILE A 203 -7.75 26.36 -2.37
N TYR A 204 -6.61 25.82 -2.78
CA TYR A 204 -5.40 26.64 -2.99
C TYR A 204 -5.58 27.66 -4.10
N ALA A 205 -6.24 27.30 -5.19
CA ALA A 205 -6.53 28.25 -6.26
C ALA A 205 -7.37 29.45 -5.76
N ILE A 206 -8.38 29.18 -4.93
CA ILE A 206 -9.22 30.23 -4.31
C ILE A 206 -8.39 31.10 -3.34
N ILE A 207 -7.56 30.47 -2.50
CA ILE A 207 -6.69 31.20 -1.57
C ILE A 207 -5.72 32.11 -2.33
N ILE A 208 -5.05 31.58 -3.36
CA ILE A 208 -4.12 32.34 -4.20
C ILE A 208 -4.84 33.51 -4.89
N LEU A 209 -6.02 33.27 -5.48
CA LEU A 209 -6.81 34.33 -6.11
C LEU A 209 -7.22 35.42 -5.10
N SER A 210 -7.61 35.01 -3.89
CA SER A 210 -7.97 35.93 -2.81
C SER A 210 -6.78 36.79 -2.39
N ILE A 211 -5.59 36.20 -2.25
CA ILE A 211 -4.35 36.91 -1.95
C ILE A 211 -3.99 37.89 -3.06
N LEU A 212 -4.08 37.47 -4.33
CA LEU A 212 -3.81 38.35 -5.49
C LEU A 212 -4.77 39.54 -5.54
N CYS A 213 -6.05 39.31 -5.26
CA CYS A 213 -7.06 40.37 -5.20
C CYS A 213 -6.76 41.38 -4.08
N LEU A 214 -6.37 40.89 -2.90
CA LEU A 214 -5.94 41.75 -1.79
C LEU A 214 -4.72 42.59 -2.18
N ILE A 215 -3.68 41.98 -2.77
CA ILE A 215 -2.48 42.71 -3.23
C ILE A 215 -2.86 43.81 -4.22
N PHE A 216 -3.73 43.52 -5.18
CA PHE A 216 -4.18 44.52 -6.16
C PHE A 216 -4.99 45.66 -5.54
N MET A 217 -5.73 45.42 -4.45
CA MET A 217 -6.47 46.47 -3.74
C MET A 217 -5.55 47.45 -2.99
N PHE A 218 -4.32 47.03 -2.65
CA PHE A 218 -3.34 47.84 -1.92
C PHE A 218 -2.26 48.49 -2.82
N ILE A 219 -2.35 48.31 -4.14
CA ILE A 219 -1.49 48.94 -5.16
C ILE A 219 -2.29 50.06 -5.83
#